data_AF-H0YJY2-F1
#
_entry.id   AF-H0YJY2-F1
#
_cell.length_a   1.000
_cell.length_b   1.000
_cell.length_c   1.000
_cell.angle_alpha   90.00
_cell.angle_beta   90.00
_cell.angle_gamma   90.00
#
_symmetry.space_group_name_H-M   'P 1'
#
loop_
_entity.id
_entity.type
_entity.pdbx_description
1 polymer ?
#
loop_
_entity_poly.entity_id
_entity_poly.type
_entity_poly.pdbx_seq_one_letter_code
_entity_poly.pdbx_strand_id
1 'polypeptide(L)'
;EHWNYFGADENLGPVAVSIRREKPDEMKENGSPYNYRIIFRTSELMTLRGSVLEDAIPSTAKHSTARGLPLKEVLEHVVPELNVQCLRLAFNTPKVTEQLMKLDEQGWICLYLYASYYLPSQLNYQQKVGIMYCKAGQSTEEEMYNNESAGPAFEEFLQLLGERVRLKGFEKYRAQLDTKTDSTGTHSLYTTYKDYEIMFHVSTMLPYTPNNKQQLLRKRHIGNDIVTIVFQEPGAQPFSPKNIRSHFQHVFVIVRVHNPC
;
A
#
# COMPACT_ATOMS: atom_id res chain seq x y z
N GLU A 1 19.36 -15.50 15.56
CA GLU A 1 18.63 -16.67 15.02
C GLU A 1 17.14 -16.50 15.33
N HIS A 2 16.24 -17.04 14.52
CA HIS A 2 14.79 -16.99 14.77
C HIS A 2 14.17 -18.35 14.48
N TRP A 3 13.00 -18.62 15.05
CA TRP A 3 12.26 -19.88 14.87
C TRP A 3 10.88 -19.60 14.31
N ASN A 4 10.47 -20.43 13.36
CA ASN A 4 9.14 -20.37 12.77
C ASN A 4 8.37 -21.63 13.19
N TYR A 5 7.11 -21.46 13.57
CA TYR A 5 6.20 -22.54 13.91
C TYR A 5 4.94 -22.43 13.07
N PHE A 6 4.40 -23.59 12.66
CA PHE A 6 3.14 -23.69 11.94
C PHE A 6 2.19 -24.64 12.67
N GLY A 7 0.89 -24.36 12.61
CA GLY A 7 -0.14 -25.19 13.21
C GLY A 7 -1.53 -24.86 12.67
N ALA A 8 -2.50 -25.63 13.09
CA ALA A 8 -3.91 -25.33 12.94
C ALA A 8 -4.53 -25.34 14.33
N ASP A 9 -4.95 -24.17 14.78
CA ASP A 9 -5.67 -23.99 16.02
C ASP A 9 -7.18 -24.16 15.77
N GLU A 10 -7.90 -24.76 16.70
CA GLU A 10 -9.34 -25.02 16.53
C GLU A 10 -10.17 -23.73 16.51
N ASN A 11 -9.72 -22.69 17.22
CA ASN A 11 -10.41 -21.41 17.31
C ASN A 11 -9.85 -20.37 16.34
N LEU A 12 -8.54 -20.38 16.09
CA LEU A 12 -7.86 -19.36 15.27
C LEU A 12 -7.59 -19.82 13.83
N GLY A 13 -7.90 -21.07 13.49
CA GLY A 13 -7.63 -21.65 12.18
C GLY A 13 -6.14 -21.87 11.94
N PRO A 14 -5.68 -21.82 10.67
CA PRO A 14 -4.25 -21.90 10.34
C PRO A 14 -3.45 -20.76 10.98
N VAL A 15 -2.38 -21.13 11.70
CA VAL A 15 -1.52 -20.17 12.41
C VAL A 15 -0.05 -20.32 12.02
N ALA A 16 0.65 -19.19 11.98
CA ALA A 16 2.09 -19.13 11.78
C ALA A 16 2.74 -18.15 12.77
N VAL A 17 3.71 -18.64 13.54
CA VAL A 17 4.42 -17.88 14.57
C VAL A 17 5.88 -17.75 14.17
N SER A 18 6.43 -16.54 14.14
CA SER A 18 7.88 -16.32 14.12
C SER A 18 8.31 -15.74 15.46
N ILE A 19 9.30 -16.34 16.10
CA ILE A 19 9.85 -15.85 17.38
C ILE A 19 11.37 -15.72 17.29
N ARG A 20 11.90 -14.60 17.79
CA ARG A 20 13.32 -14.33 17.89
C ARG A 20 13.64 -13.86 19.30
N ARG A 21 14.63 -14.49 19.92
CA ARG A 21 15.27 -13.98 21.14
C ARG A 21 16.41 -13.05 20.73
N GLU A 22 16.46 -11.85 21.28
CA GLU A 22 17.53 -10.90 21.01
C GLU A 22 18.00 -10.22 22.32
N LYS A 23 19.09 -9.48 22.21
CA LYS A 23 19.55 -8.56 23.25
C LYS A 23 19.30 -7.16 22.68
N PRO A 24 18.67 -6.23 23.43
CA PRO A 24 18.50 -4.86 22.96
C PRO A 24 19.88 -4.16 22.81
N ASP A 25 20.06 -3.41 21.73
CA ASP A 25 21.36 -2.84 21.32
C ASP A 25 21.80 -1.57 22.12
N GLU A 26 20.99 -1.07 23.06
CA GLU A 26 21.33 0.14 23.83
C GLU A 26 21.10 -0.03 25.34
N MET A 27 22.18 -0.30 26.10
CA MET A 27 22.53 0.38 27.37
C MET A 27 23.74 -0.26 28.08
N LYS A 28 24.53 0.60 28.74
CA LYS A 28 25.75 0.30 29.50
C LYS A 28 25.44 -0.32 30.87
N GLU A 29 26.30 -1.25 31.28
CA GLU A 29 26.61 -1.59 32.69
C GLU A 29 25.43 -1.87 33.64
N ASN A 30 24.59 -2.84 33.28
CA ASN A 30 23.99 -3.84 34.18
C ASN A 30 23.11 -4.74 33.31
N GLY A 31 23.40 -6.05 33.30
CA GLY A 31 22.96 -7.01 32.28
C GLY A 31 21.53 -6.79 31.75
N SER A 32 21.42 -6.31 30.51
CA SER A 32 20.13 -6.10 29.87
C SER A 32 19.39 -7.44 29.75
N PRO A 33 18.12 -7.53 30.19
CA PRO A 33 17.35 -8.75 30.04
C PRO A 33 17.13 -9.02 28.54
N TYR A 34 17.20 -10.29 28.17
CA TYR A 34 16.85 -10.72 26.82
C TYR A 34 15.39 -10.34 26.51
N ASN A 35 15.07 -10.09 25.25
CA ASN A 35 13.71 -9.87 24.79
C ASN A 35 13.34 -10.90 23.72
N TYR A 36 12.07 -11.28 23.71
CA TYR A 36 11.47 -12.11 22.68
C TYR A 36 10.61 -11.23 21.77
N ARG A 37 10.95 -11.17 20.48
CA ARG A 37 10.13 -10.58 19.43
C ARG A 37 9.32 -11.66 18.75
N ILE A 38 8.03 -11.40 18.60
CA ILE A 38 7.06 -12.37 18.12
C ILE A 38 6.23 -11.73 17.00
N ILE A 39 6.06 -12.46 15.91
CA ILE A 39 5.10 -12.18 14.85
C ILE A 39 4.12 -13.34 14.82
N PHE A 40 2.84 -13.07 15.08
CA PHE A 40 1.78 -14.05 15.10
C PHE A 40 0.79 -13.77 13.96
N ARG A 41 0.60 -14.77 13.10
CA ARG A 41 -0.24 -14.70 11.90
C ARG A 41 -1.36 -15.71 12.04
N THR A 42 -2.59 -15.28 11.79
CA THR A 42 -3.77 -16.13 11.70
C THR A 42 -4.48 -15.89 10.36
N SER A 43 -5.43 -16.75 9.99
CA SER A 43 -6.23 -16.56 8.77
C SER A 43 -7.30 -15.48 8.89
N GLU A 44 -7.74 -15.16 10.11
CA GLU A 44 -8.93 -14.35 10.35
C GLU A 44 -8.62 -12.95 10.89
N LEU A 45 -7.45 -12.74 11.48
CA LEU A 45 -7.08 -11.50 12.15
C LEU A 45 -5.85 -10.85 11.49
N MET A 46 -5.69 -9.55 11.73
CA MET A 46 -4.47 -8.84 11.35
C MET A 46 -3.25 -9.52 12.01
N THR A 47 -2.12 -9.53 11.29
CA THR A 47 -0.86 -10.04 11.84
C THR A 47 -0.46 -9.25 13.09
N LEU A 48 -0.41 -9.93 14.23
CA LEU A 48 0.01 -9.35 15.51
C LEU A 48 1.53 -9.36 15.60
N ARG A 49 2.10 -8.26 16.08
CA ARG A 49 3.54 -8.10 16.30
C ARG A 49 3.75 -7.58 17.70
N GLY A 50 4.62 -8.25 18.46
CA GLY A 50 4.84 -7.92 19.85
C GLY A 50 6.26 -8.22 20.30
N SER A 51 6.60 -7.70 21.47
CA SER A 51 7.84 -8.01 22.17
C SER A 51 7.59 -8.13 23.66
N VAL A 52 8.22 -9.10 24.30
CA VAL A 52 8.16 -9.31 25.75
C VAL A 52 9.57 -9.45 26.31
N LEU A 53 9.81 -8.87 27.50
CA LEU A 53 11.06 -9.08 28.23
C LEU A 53 11.10 -10.50 28.78
N GLU A 54 12.24 -11.17 28.70
CA GLU A 54 12.42 -12.52 29.23
C GLU A 54 12.07 -12.60 30.72
N ASP A 55 12.44 -11.58 31.51
CA ASP A 55 12.19 -11.52 32.96
C ASP A 55 10.70 -11.32 33.30
N ALA A 56 9.88 -10.86 32.35
CA ALA A 56 8.44 -10.73 32.56
C ALA A 56 7.69 -12.06 32.38
N ILE A 57 8.36 -13.09 31.87
CA ILE A 57 7.73 -14.38 31.55
C ILE A 57 7.80 -15.27 32.79
N PRO A 58 6.67 -15.67 33.40
CA PRO A 58 6.70 -16.59 34.53
C PRO A 58 7.11 -17.99 34.05
N SER A 59 8.38 -18.37 34.26
CA SER A 59 8.91 -19.68 33.90
C SER A 59 9.66 -20.33 35.08
N THR A 60 9.64 -21.66 35.13
CA THR A 60 10.47 -22.43 36.07
C THR A 60 11.91 -22.60 35.58
N ALA A 61 12.16 -22.30 34.30
CA ALA A 61 13.49 -22.34 33.72
C ALA A 61 14.33 -21.13 34.18
N LYS A 62 15.65 -21.31 34.22
CA LYS A 62 16.56 -20.21 34.58
C LYS A 62 16.59 -19.16 33.46
N HIS A 63 16.21 -17.95 33.83
CA HIS A 63 16.33 -16.75 33.01
C HIS A 63 17.80 -16.39 32.75
N SER A 64 18.03 -15.59 31.71
CA SER A 64 19.32 -15.04 31.32
C SER A 64 20.40 -16.08 31.00
N THR A 65 20.00 -17.32 30.69
CA THR A 65 20.91 -18.36 30.23
C THR A 65 21.21 -18.23 28.73
N ALA A 66 22.30 -18.85 28.28
CA ALA A 66 22.64 -18.90 26.85
C ALA A 66 21.54 -19.56 26.00
N ARG A 67 20.79 -20.51 26.57
CA ARG A 67 19.70 -21.23 25.89
C ARG A 67 18.38 -20.46 25.88
N GLY A 68 18.14 -19.57 26.85
CA GLY A 68 16.87 -18.89 27.04
C GLY A 68 15.76 -19.79 27.57
N LEU A 69 14.57 -19.24 27.72
CA LEU A 69 13.36 -19.96 28.12
C LEU A 69 12.82 -20.85 26.99
N PRO A 70 12.08 -21.92 27.32
CA PRO A 70 11.35 -22.72 26.33
C PRO A 70 10.38 -21.86 25.53
N LEU A 71 10.53 -21.82 24.20
CA LEU A 71 9.75 -20.92 23.35
C LEU A 71 8.23 -21.17 23.41
N LYS A 72 7.80 -22.39 23.73
CA LYS A 72 6.37 -22.68 23.93
C LYS A 72 5.80 -21.99 25.18
N GLU A 73 6.54 -21.97 26.29
CA GLU A 73 6.12 -21.24 27.51
C GLU A 73 6.03 -19.72 27.24
N VAL A 74 6.99 -19.20 26.46
CA VAL A 74 6.95 -17.80 26.01
C VAL A 74 5.68 -17.52 25.20
N LEU A 75 5.31 -18.41 24.28
CA LEU A 75 4.12 -18.24 23.44
C LEU A 75 2.82 -18.40 24.22
N GLU A 76 2.74 -19.33 25.16
CA GLU A 76 1.59 -19.49 26.07
C GLU A 76 1.36 -18.22 26.90
N HIS A 77 2.44 -17.56 27.33
CA HIS A 77 2.33 -16.31 28.08
C HIS A 77 1.89 -15.13 27.20
N VAL A 78 2.47 -15.00 26.00
CA VAL A 78 2.22 -13.84 25.12
C VAL A 78 0.92 -13.95 24.34
N VAL A 79 0.52 -15.17 23.96
CA VAL A 79 -0.70 -15.44 23.18
C VAL A 79 -1.48 -16.56 23.89
N PRO A 80 -2.15 -16.27 25.01
CA PRO A 80 -2.80 -17.28 25.84
C PRO A 80 -3.97 -18.00 25.14
N GLU A 81 -4.53 -17.40 24.10
CA GLU A 81 -5.60 -18.01 23.28
C GLU A 81 -5.10 -19.09 22.32
N LEU A 82 -3.78 -19.15 22.07
CA LEU A 82 -3.18 -20.10 21.14
C LEU A 82 -2.92 -21.45 21.84
N ASN A 83 -3.46 -22.53 21.29
CA ASN A 83 -3.07 -23.87 21.70
C ASN A 83 -1.68 -24.22 21.15
N VAL A 84 -0.63 -23.98 21.93
CA VAL A 84 0.77 -24.23 21.50
C VAL A 84 1.09 -25.70 21.21
N GLN A 85 0.20 -26.65 21.55
CA GLN A 85 0.39 -28.05 21.20
C GLN A 85 0.09 -28.34 19.73
N CYS A 86 -0.67 -27.48 19.04
CA CYS A 86 -0.87 -27.57 17.61
C CYS A 86 0.41 -27.21 16.81
N LEU A 87 1.31 -26.45 17.43
CA LEU A 87 2.50 -25.92 16.76
C LEU A 87 3.54 -27.00 16.47
N ARG A 88 4.11 -26.92 15.27
CA ARG A 88 5.25 -27.71 14.79
C ARG A 88 6.34 -26.77 14.31
N LEU A 89 7.58 -27.05 14.70
CA LEU A 89 8.73 -26.26 14.27
C LEU A 89 8.90 -26.43 12.75
N ALA A 90 8.96 -25.31 12.05
CA ALA A 90 9.18 -25.29 10.61
C ALA A 90 10.65 -25.58 10.27
N PHE A 91 10.87 -26.10 9.06
CA PHE A 91 12.22 -26.21 8.53
C PHE A 91 12.85 -24.83 8.34
N ASN A 92 14.07 -24.67 8.84
CA ASN A 92 14.85 -23.45 8.66
C ASN A 92 15.43 -23.41 7.23
N THR A 93 14.60 -23.00 6.27
CA THR A 93 14.99 -22.83 4.87
C THR A 93 14.69 -21.40 4.40
N PRO A 94 15.48 -20.83 3.49
CA PRO A 94 15.22 -19.51 2.91
C PRO A 94 13.80 -19.39 2.32
N LYS A 95 13.32 -20.47 1.68
CA LYS A 95 11.98 -20.53 1.09
C LYS A 95 10.85 -20.28 2.09
N VAL A 96 10.95 -20.83 3.31
CA VAL A 96 9.96 -20.59 4.38
C VAL A 96 9.96 -19.12 4.79
N THR A 97 11.15 -18.53 4.95
CA THR A 97 11.31 -17.11 5.30
C THR A 97 10.71 -16.21 4.23
N GLU A 98 11.01 -16.47 2.95
CA GLU A 98 10.47 -15.71 1.82
C GLU A 98 8.93 -15.79 1.74
N GLN A 99 8.34 -16.96 1.99
CA GLN A 99 6.88 -17.11 1.98
C GLN A 99 6.21 -16.36 3.13
N LEU A 100 6.81 -16.37 4.33
CA LEU A 100 6.32 -15.61 5.48
C LEU A 100 6.45 -14.10 5.27
N MET A 101 7.56 -13.64 4.68
CA MET A 101 7.72 -12.23 4.31
C MET A 101 6.66 -11.80 3.30
N LYS A 102 6.43 -12.61 2.26
CA LYS A 102 5.36 -12.35 1.29
C LYS A 102 3.99 -12.27 1.96
N LEU A 103 3.69 -13.13 2.94
CA LEU A 103 2.43 -13.07 3.68
C LEU A 103 2.32 -11.79 4.51
N ASP A 104 3.39 -11.39 5.20
CA ASP A 104 3.43 -10.17 6.00
C ASP A 104 3.27 -8.90 5.17
N GLU A 105 3.87 -8.90 3.97
CA GLU A 105 3.73 -7.84 2.97
C GLU A 105 2.34 -7.86 2.32
N GLN A 106 1.78 -9.04 2.07
CA GLN A 106 0.44 -9.23 1.50
C GLN A 106 -0.68 -8.83 2.45
N GLY A 107 -0.48 -8.89 3.78
CA GLY A 107 -1.46 -8.44 4.77
C GLY A 107 -1.85 -6.96 4.64
N TRP A 108 -1.00 -6.14 4.03
CA TRP A 108 -1.30 -4.74 3.68
C TRP A 108 -1.97 -4.60 2.30
N ILE A 109 -1.93 -5.64 1.47
CA ILE A 109 -2.33 -5.67 0.06
C ILE A 109 -3.70 -6.32 -0.11
N CYS A 110 -4.35 -6.84 0.94
CA CYS A 110 -5.63 -7.56 0.78
C CYS A 110 -6.80 -6.68 0.26
N LEU A 111 -6.69 -5.34 0.31
CA LEU A 111 -7.61 -4.44 -0.41
C LEU A 111 -7.27 -4.28 -1.92
N TYR A 112 -6.07 -4.67 -2.34
CA TYR A 112 -5.53 -4.58 -3.70
C TYR A 112 -5.46 -5.94 -4.43
N LEU A 113 -5.76 -7.06 -3.75
CA LEU A 113 -5.60 -8.42 -4.29
C LEU A 113 -6.51 -8.79 -5.47
N TYR A 114 -7.44 -7.93 -5.89
CA TYR A 114 -8.12 -8.13 -7.17
C TYR A 114 -7.21 -7.88 -8.39
N ALA A 115 -6.08 -7.18 -8.22
CA ALA A 115 -5.15 -6.86 -9.31
C ALA A 115 -3.95 -7.82 -9.44
N SER A 116 -3.55 -8.51 -8.36
CA SER A 116 -2.28 -9.28 -8.33
C SER A 116 -2.35 -10.69 -8.92
N TYR A 117 -3.51 -11.18 -9.36
CA TYR A 117 -3.65 -12.56 -9.89
C TYR A 117 -2.86 -12.79 -11.19
N TYR A 118 -2.29 -11.74 -11.81
CA TYR A 118 -1.65 -11.81 -13.13
C TYR A 118 -0.16 -11.44 -13.19
N LEU A 119 0.53 -11.09 -12.10
CA LEU A 119 1.97 -10.77 -12.17
C LEU A 119 2.78 -11.34 -11.01
N PRO A 120 3.62 -12.38 -11.24
CA PRO A 120 4.53 -12.87 -10.23
C PRO A 120 5.82 -12.05 -10.24
N SER A 121 6.29 -11.68 -9.05
CA SER A 121 7.55 -11.00 -8.69
C SER A 121 7.49 -9.47 -8.57
N GLN A 122 8.08 -9.02 -7.45
CA GLN A 122 8.19 -7.66 -6.92
C GLN A 122 7.02 -7.21 -6.04
N LEU A 123 7.35 -6.78 -4.80
CA LEU A 123 6.46 -5.94 -4.00
C LEU A 123 5.93 -4.84 -4.91
N ASN A 124 4.61 -4.68 -5.01
CA ASN A 124 4.00 -3.70 -5.90
C ASN A 124 4.21 -2.28 -5.36
N TYR A 125 5.40 -1.73 -5.59
CA TYR A 125 5.70 -0.30 -5.42
C TYR A 125 5.07 0.54 -6.55
N GLN A 126 4.06 0.03 -7.24
CA GLN A 126 3.43 0.70 -8.37
C GLN A 126 2.11 1.32 -7.92
N GLN A 127 1.95 2.62 -8.13
CA GLN A 127 0.74 3.36 -7.78
C GLN A 127 0.19 4.12 -8.97
N LYS A 128 -1.14 4.15 -9.06
CA LYS A 128 -1.87 4.96 -10.03
C LYS A 128 -2.72 5.99 -9.31
N VAL A 129 -2.63 7.23 -9.76
CA VAL A 129 -3.30 8.37 -9.12
C VAL A 129 -4.00 9.20 -10.17
N GLY A 130 -5.30 9.42 -9.98
CA GLY A 130 -6.08 10.28 -10.86
C GLY A 130 -5.74 11.76 -10.62
N ILE A 131 -5.69 12.56 -11.68
CA ILE A 131 -5.62 14.02 -11.57
C ILE A 131 -6.77 14.63 -12.37
N MET A 132 -7.66 15.33 -11.66
CA MET A 132 -8.78 16.06 -12.21
C MET A 132 -8.51 17.56 -12.17
N TYR A 133 -8.78 18.23 -13.28
CA TYR A 133 -8.66 19.69 -13.39
C TYR A 133 -10.04 20.34 -13.31
N CYS A 134 -10.19 21.28 -12.36
CA CYS A 134 -11.43 21.99 -12.05
C CYS A 134 -11.24 23.49 -12.29
N LYS A 135 -11.87 23.99 -13.37
CA LYS A 135 -11.80 25.41 -13.76
C LYS A 135 -12.72 26.27 -12.91
N ALA A 136 -12.57 27.59 -13.05
CA ALA A 136 -13.50 28.56 -12.49
C ALA A 136 -14.97 28.22 -12.83
N GLY A 137 -15.85 28.28 -11.83
CA GLY A 137 -17.28 28.00 -11.98
C GLY A 137 -17.66 26.51 -11.99
N GLN A 138 -16.72 25.58 -12.16
CA GLN A 138 -17.01 24.14 -12.18
C GLN A 138 -17.17 23.57 -10.77
N SER A 139 -18.03 22.55 -10.63
CA SER A 139 -18.30 21.85 -9.36
C SER A 139 -18.55 20.34 -9.53
N THR A 140 -18.79 19.88 -10.76
CA THR A 140 -19.25 18.53 -11.04
C THR A 140 -18.19 17.67 -11.71
N GLU A 141 -18.28 16.36 -11.51
CA GLU A 141 -17.42 15.38 -12.17
C GLU A 141 -17.49 15.50 -13.71
N GLU A 142 -18.69 15.69 -14.26
CA GLU A 142 -18.91 15.80 -15.71
C GLU A 142 -18.20 17.03 -16.29
N GLU A 143 -18.33 18.20 -15.66
CA GLU A 143 -17.64 19.42 -16.11
C GLU A 143 -16.11 19.23 -16.16
N MET A 144 -15.55 18.65 -15.10
CA MET A 144 -14.09 18.43 -14.99
C MET A 144 -13.58 17.44 -16.04
N TYR A 145 -14.32 16.35 -16.33
CA TYR A 145 -13.91 15.40 -17.36
C TYR A 145 -13.99 15.98 -18.78
N ASN A 146 -14.83 16.98 -19.02
CA ASN A 146 -14.97 17.60 -20.34
C ASN A 146 -13.91 18.69 -20.62
N ASN A 147 -12.98 18.94 -19.70
CA ASN A 147 -11.89 19.90 -19.93
C ASN A 147 -10.87 19.35 -20.94
N GLU A 148 -10.77 19.98 -22.11
CA GLU A 148 -9.80 19.62 -23.16
C GLU A 148 -8.44 20.30 -22.96
N SER A 149 -8.45 21.54 -22.50
CA SER A 149 -7.26 22.36 -22.28
C SER A 149 -7.08 22.71 -20.82
N ALA A 150 -5.81 22.82 -20.41
CA ALA A 150 -5.36 23.26 -19.10
C ALA A 150 -4.80 24.69 -19.13
N GLY A 151 -4.94 25.39 -18.01
CA GLY A 151 -4.30 26.68 -17.76
C GLY A 151 -2.85 26.54 -17.26
N PRO A 152 -2.08 27.64 -17.25
CA PRO A 152 -0.66 27.64 -16.92
C PRO A 152 -0.37 27.14 -15.49
N ALA A 153 -1.19 27.51 -14.51
CA ALA A 153 -1.02 27.07 -13.12
C ALA A 153 -1.18 25.54 -12.98
N PHE A 154 -2.02 24.90 -13.80
CA PHE A 154 -2.15 23.45 -13.80
C PHE A 154 -0.92 22.79 -14.42
N GLU A 155 -0.42 23.32 -15.53
CA GLU A 155 0.81 22.80 -16.15
C GLU A 155 2.03 22.94 -15.23
N GLU A 156 2.18 24.07 -14.52
CA GLU A 156 3.21 24.25 -13.49
C GLU A 156 3.07 23.22 -12.37
N PHE A 157 1.85 23.01 -11.87
CA PHE A 157 1.57 21.98 -10.87
C PHE A 157 1.93 20.57 -11.34
N LEU A 158 1.64 20.22 -12.60
CA LEU A 158 2.03 18.93 -13.17
C LEU A 158 3.55 18.77 -13.21
N GLN A 159 4.30 19.82 -13.53
CA GLN A 159 5.77 19.79 -13.54
C GLN A 159 6.37 19.54 -12.15
N LEU A 160 5.69 19.97 -11.08
CA LEU A 160 6.11 19.68 -9.70
C LEU A 160 5.87 18.22 -9.30
N LEU A 161 4.84 17.58 -9.87
CA LEU A 161 4.46 16.22 -9.50
C LEU A 161 5.31 15.14 -10.19
N GLY A 162 5.81 15.40 -11.39
CA GLY A 162 6.58 14.41 -12.13
C GLY A 162 7.01 14.85 -13.51
N GLU A 163 7.48 13.89 -14.28
CA GLU A 163 7.97 14.07 -15.63
C GLU A 163 6.88 13.74 -16.64
N ARG A 164 6.72 14.58 -17.66
CA ARG A 164 5.85 14.29 -18.79
C ARG A 164 6.51 13.26 -19.69
N VAL A 165 5.93 12.07 -19.78
CA VAL A 165 6.49 10.93 -20.52
C VAL A 165 5.65 10.60 -21.74
N ARG A 166 6.29 10.23 -22.86
CA ARG A 166 5.62 9.67 -24.04
C ARG A 166 5.13 8.26 -23.70
N LEU A 167 3.86 7.97 -23.96
CA LEU A 167 3.28 6.64 -23.67
C LEU A 167 3.71 5.59 -24.70
N LYS A 168 3.74 5.95 -25.99
CA LYS A 168 4.18 5.03 -27.04
C LYS A 168 5.63 4.60 -26.82
N GLY A 169 5.85 3.31 -26.62
CA GLY A 169 7.16 2.74 -26.31
C GLY A 169 7.60 2.93 -24.84
N PHE A 170 6.72 3.36 -23.94
CA PHE A 170 7.06 3.45 -22.51
C PHE A 170 7.17 2.05 -21.89
N GLU A 171 8.32 1.77 -21.26
CA GLU A 171 8.66 0.43 -20.76
C GLU A 171 8.45 0.26 -19.25
N LYS A 172 8.25 1.36 -18.51
CA LYS A 172 8.03 1.35 -17.05
C LYS A 172 6.55 1.14 -16.69
N TYR A 173 6.20 1.29 -15.41
CA TYR A 173 4.82 1.11 -14.96
C TYR A 173 3.83 2.03 -15.69
N ARG A 174 2.90 1.44 -16.43
CA ARG A 174 1.97 2.16 -17.33
C ARG A 174 0.56 2.34 -16.80
N ALA A 175 0.22 1.83 -15.62
CA ALA A 175 -1.13 1.93 -15.01
C ALA A 175 -2.31 1.66 -15.98
N GLN A 176 -2.18 0.67 -16.86
CA GLN A 176 -3.20 0.31 -17.88
C GLN A 176 -3.39 1.33 -19.02
N LEU A 177 -2.56 2.36 -19.11
CA LEU A 177 -2.46 3.20 -20.30
C LEU A 177 -1.88 2.41 -21.48
N ASP A 178 -2.25 2.82 -22.68
CA ASP A 178 -1.81 2.25 -23.94
C ASP A 178 -0.43 2.77 -24.34
N THR A 179 0.52 1.85 -24.50
CA THR A 179 1.89 2.16 -24.91
C THR A 179 2.19 1.76 -26.35
N LYS A 180 1.17 1.36 -27.12
CA LYS A 180 1.33 0.88 -28.50
C LYS A 180 0.69 1.79 -29.54
N THR A 181 -0.55 2.24 -29.30
CA THR A 181 -1.39 2.88 -30.33
C THR A 181 -1.86 4.30 -29.99
N ASP A 182 -1.38 4.89 -28.88
CA ASP A 182 -1.80 6.21 -28.38
C ASP A 182 -3.31 6.33 -28.07
N SER A 183 -4.01 5.20 -27.91
CA SER A 183 -5.46 5.15 -27.69
C SER A 183 -5.91 5.72 -26.34
N THR A 184 -4.97 5.88 -25.39
CA THR A 184 -5.19 6.56 -24.10
C THR A 184 -4.43 7.88 -24.02
N GLY A 185 -4.14 8.52 -25.16
CA GLY A 185 -3.38 9.75 -25.23
C GLY A 185 -1.93 9.50 -25.62
N THR A 186 -1.21 10.57 -25.95
CA THR A 186 0.19 10.47 -26.40
C THR A 186 1.19 10.54 -25.25
N HIS A 187 0.83 11.23 -24.16
CA HIS A 187 1.68 11.45 -23.01
C HIS A 187 0.90 11.29 -21.72
N SER A 188 1.62 11.04 -20.64
CA SER A 188 1.09 11.18 -19.29
C SER A 188 2.16 11.78 -18.37
N LEU A 189 1.89 11.82 -17.08
CA LEU A 189 2.84 12.20 -16.04
C LEU A 189 3.28 10.96 -15.25
N TYR A 190 4.58 10.85 -14.98
CA TYR A 190 5.18 9.73 -14.25
C TYR A 190 6.26 10.24 -13.29
N THR A 191 6.42 9.57 -12.15
CA THR A 191 7.53 9.86 -11.22
C THR A 191 7.95 8.61 -10.46
N THR A 192 9.14 8.66 -9.85
CA THR A 192 9.61 7.65 -8.90
C THR A 192 9.90 8.27 -7.54
N TYR A 193 9.35 7.71 -6.46
CA TYR A 193 9.55 8.21 -5.10
C TYR A 193 9.67 7.08 -4.09
N LYS A 194 10.79 7.01 -3.35
CA LYS A 194 11.06 5.97 -2.33
C LYS A 194 10.74 4.56 -2.83
N ASP A 195 11.31 4.22 -3.99
CA ASP A 195 11.10 2.96 -4.72
C ASP A 195 9.70 2.78 -5.34
N TYR A 196 8.77 3.72 -5.13
CA TYR A 196 7.48 3.72 -5.81
C TYR A 196 7.54 4.28 -7.22
N GLU A 197 7.03 3.53 -8.19
CA GLU A 197 6.68 4.03 -9.51
C GLU A 197 5.24 4.57 -9.47
N ILE A 198 5.05 5.84 -9.84
CA ILE A 198 3.74 6.47 -9.81
C ILE A 198 3.41 6.94 -11.22
N MET A 199 2.33 6.38 -11.77
CA MET A 199 1.76 6.83 -13.04
C MET A 199 0.48 7.61 -12.76
N PHE A 200 0.38 8.82 -13.28
CA PHE A 200 -0.80 9.64 -13.10
C PHE A 200 -1.76 9.48 -14.27
N HIS A 201 -3.07 9.49 -14.00
CA HIS A 201 -4.10 9.63 -15.02
C HIS A 201 -4.58 11.07 -15.06
N VAL A 202 -3.97 11.89 -15.94
CA VAL A 202 -4.28 13.32 -16.03
C VAL A 202 -5.48 13.55 -16.96
N SER A 203 -6.56 14.15 -16.46
CA SER A 203 -7.82 14.28 -17.20
C SER A 203 -7.67 14.97 -18.55
N THR A 204 -6.81 15.99 -18.64
CA THR A 204 -6.55 16.75 -19.87
C THR A 204 -5.58 16.06 -20.83
N MET A 205 -4.83 15.04 -20.39
CA MET A 205 -3.93 14.26 -21.26
C MET A 205 -4.58 13.00 -21.83
N LEU A 206 -5.69 12.55 -21.23
CA LEU A 206 -6.51 11.47 -21.77
C LEU A 206 -7.36 11.98 -22.97
N PRO A 207 -7.63 11.15 -23.99
CA PRO A 207 -8.38 11.57 -25.16
C PRO A 207 -9.76 12.11 -24.81
N TYR A 208 -10.12 13.24 -25.42
CA TYR A 208 -11.47 13.76 -25.38
C TYR A 208 -12.32 13.06 -26.43
N THR A 209 -13.53 12.64 -26.06
CA THR A 209 -14.50 12.07 -27.00
C THR A 209 -15.63 13.08 -27.25
N PRO A 210 -15.70 13.70 -28.44
CA PRO A 210 -16.83 14.56 -28.79
C PRO A 210 -18.14 13.78 -28.68
N ASN A 211 -19.23 14.46 -28.29
CA ASN A 211 -20.57 13.89 -28.12
C ASN A 211 -20.73 12.83 -27.01
N ASN A 212 -19.69 12.54 -26.22
CA ASN A 212 -19.78 11.71 -25.03
C ASN A 212 -19.65 12.57 -23.77
N LYS A 213 -20.76 13.18 -23.32
CA LYS A 213 -20.75 14.05 -22.12
C LYS A 213 -20.16 13.37 -20.88
N GLN A 214 -20.36 12.06 -20.73
CA GLN A 214 -19.82 11.32 -19.59
C GLN A 214 -18.32 11.04 -19.68
N GLN A 215 -17.69 11.26 -20.85
CA GLN A 215 -16.26 11.03 -21.10
C GLN A 215 -15.80 9.66 -20.56
N LEU A 216 -16.56 8.61 -20.89
CA LEU A 216 -16.38 7.26 -20.33
C LEU A 216 -14.95 6.73 -20.44
N LEU A 217 -14.20 7.09 -21.49
CA LEU A 217 -12.80 6.68 -21.64
C LEU A 217 -11.90 7.32 -20.58
N ARG A 218 -12.11 8.59 -20.24
CA ARG A 218 -11.39 9.27 -19.14
C ARG A 218 -11.80 8.69 -17.79
N LYS A 219 -13.11 8.55 -17.58
CA LYS A 219 -13.70 8.00 -16.36
C LYS A 219 -13.29 6.55 -16.11
N ARG A 220 -13.08 5.75 -17.15
CA ARG A 220 -12.59 4.36 -17.03
C ARG A 220 -11.21 4.28 -16.38
N HIS A 221 -10.36 5.27 -16.57
CA HIS A 221 -9.04 5.31 -15.94
C HIS A 221 -9.13 5.97 -14.56
N ILE A 222 -9.48 7.26 -14.52
CA ILE A 222 -9.48 8.07 -13.30
C ILE A 222 -10.52 7.58 -12.29
N GLY A 223 -11.71 7.23 -12.77
CA GLY A 223 -12.79 6.71 -11.94
C GLY A 223 -12.48 5.36 -11.30
N ASN A 224 -11.44 4.65 -11.75
CA ASN A 224 -10.97 3.40 -11.15
C ASN A 224 -9.71 3.58 -10.30
N ASP A 225 -9.29 4.81 -10.02
CA ASP A 225 -8.17 5.09 -9.11
C ASP A 225 -8.70 5.27 -7.68
N ILE A 226 -7.94 4.80 -6.69
CA ILE A 226 -8.35 4.90 -5.27
C ILE A 226 -8.16 6.33 -4.75
N VAL A 227 -7.04 6.94 -5.15
CA VAL A 227 -6.67 8.32 -4.82
C VAL A 227 -6.82 9.19 -6.05
N THR A 228 -7.49 10.34 -5.90
CA THR A 228 -7.63 11.34 -6.95
C THR A 228 -7.26 12.72 -6.43
N ILE A 229 -6.33 13.38 -7.10
CA ILE A 229 -6.01 14.79 -6.89
C ILE A 229 -7.01 15.62 -7.69
N VAL A 230 -7.63 16.62 -7.06
CA VAL A 230 -8.49 17.60 -7.73
C VAL A 230 -7.81 18.96 -7.64
N PHE A 231 -7.30 19.44 -8.76
CA PHE A 231 -6.70 20.76 -8.88
C PHE A 231 -7.79 21.79 -9.18
N GLN A 232 -7.87 22.84 -8.38
CA GLN A 232 -8.87 23.89 -8.46
C GLN A 232 -8.24 25.24 -8.82
N GLU A 233 -8.71 25.83 -9.91
CA GLU A 233 -8.41 27.22 -10.27
C GLU A 233 -9.11 28.23 -9.34
N PRO A 234 -8.65 29.49 -9.32
CA PRO A 234 -9.37 30.56 -8.67
C PRO A 234 -10.80 30.66 -9.22
N GLY A 235 -11.79 30.68 -8.32
CA GLY A 235 -13.21 30.71 -8.69
C GLY A 235 -13.86 29.35 -8.95
N ALA A 236 -13.13 28.23 -8.83
CA ALA A 236 -13.73 26.90 -8.79
C ALA A 236 -14.67 26.77 -7.58
N GLN A 237 -15.79 26.07 -7.75
CA GLN A 237 -16.76 25.89 -6.68
C GLN A 237 -16.26 24.86 -5.64
N PRO A 238 -16.84 24.82 -4.43
CA PRO A 238 -16.47 23.83 -3.42
C PRO A 238 -16.59 22.39 -3.94
N PHE A 239 -15.51 21.61 -3.80
CA PHE A 239 -15.52 20.19 -4.14
C PHE A 239 -16.23 19.38 -3.04
N SER A 240 -17.03 18.40 -3.45
CA SER A 240 -17.66 17.43 -2.56
C SER A 240 -17.45 16.01 -3.13
N PRO A 241 -16.87 15.07 -2.35
CA PRO A 241 -16.76 13.67 -2.76
C PRO A 241 -18.10 13.03 -3.13
N LYS A 242 -19.21 13.51 -2.56
CA LYS A 242 -20.57 13.03 -2.87
C LYS A 242 -20.98 13.25 -4.33
N ASN A 243 -20.32 14.18 -5.02
CA ASN A 243 -20.59 14.50 -6.43
C ASN A 243 -19.84 13.55 -7.38
N ILE A 244 -18.95 12.69 -6.87
CA ILE A 244 -18.20 11.72 -7.66
C ILE A 244 -18.94 10.38 -7.65
N ARG A 245 -19.18 9.83 -8.85
CA ARG A 245 -19.84 8.53 -9.01
C ARG A 245 -18.83 7.45 -9.36
N SER A 246 -18.21 6.86 -8.34
CA SER A 246 -17.27 5.75 -8.45
C SER A 246 -17.35 4.82 -7.24
N HIS A 247 -17.15 3.51 -7.46
CA HIS A 247 -16.96 2.51 -6.40
C HIS A 247 -15.50 2.37 -5.96
N PHE A 248 -14.55 3.00 -6.67
CA PHE A 248 -13.12 2.86 -6.44
C PHE A 248 -12.48 4.11 -5.83
N GLN A 249 -12.95 5.30 -6.19
CA GLN A 249 -12.41 6.54 -5.66
C GLN A 249 -12.85 6.75 -4.20
N HIS A 250 -11.89 6.67 -3.28
CA HIS A 250 -12.14 6.80 -1.84
C HIS A 250 -11.42 7.99 -1.22
N VAL A 251 -10.27 8.39 -1.77
CA VAL A 251 -9.44 9.46 -1.22
C VAL A 251 -9.31 10.59 -2.24
N PHE A 252 -9.61 11.81 -1.81
CA PHE A 252 -9.49 13.01 -2.62
C PHE A 252 -8.51 14.00 -1.98
N VAL A 253 -7.55 14.47 -2.76
CA VAL A 253 -6.60 15.51 -2.35
C VAL A 253 -6.91 16.78 -3.14
N ILE A 254 -7.35 17.84 -2.45
CA ILE A 254 -7.74 19.09 -3.10
C ILE A 254 -6.55 20.05 -3.08
N VAL A 255 -6.09 20.46 -4.26
CA VAL A 255 -5.03 21.46 -4.43
C VAL A 255 -5.65 22.69 -5.06
N ARG A 256 -5.65 23.81 -4.35
CA ARG A 256 -6.25 25.06 -4.84
C ARG A 256 -5.19 26.11 -5.06
N VAL A 257 -5.23 26.74 -6.23
CA VAL A 257 -4.37 27.88 -6.54
C VAL A 257 -4.77 29.07 -5.68
N HIS A 258 -3.77 29.70 -5.06
CA HIS A 258 -3.93 30.95 -4.33
C HIS A 258 -3.00 31.99 -4.97
N ASN A 259 -3.56 33.07 -5.53
CA ASN A 259 -2.82 34.15 -6.21
C ASN A 259 -1.89 33.65 -7.33
N PRO A 260 -2.42 33.25 -8.51
CA PRO A 260 -1.57 32.88 -9.64
C PRO A 260 -0.71 34.08 -10.09
N CYS A 261 0.58 33.83 -10.32
CA CYS A 261 1.55 34.81 -10.81
C CYS A 261 1.29 35.20 -12.27
#